data_AF-M2R984-F1
#
_entry.id   AF-M2R984-F1
#
_cell.length_a   1.000
_cell.length_b   1.000
_cell.length_c   1.000
_cell.angle_alpha   90.00
_cell.angle_beta   90.00
_cell.angle_gamma   90.00
#
_symmetry.space_group_name_H-M   'P 1'
#
loop_
_entity.id
_entity.type
_entity.pdbx_description
1 polymer ?
#
loop_
_entity_poly.entity_id
_entity_poly.type
_entity_poly.pdbx_seq_one_letter_code
_entity_poly.pdbx_strand_id
1 'polypeptide(L)'
;MTWVLGWPFELECALEYAKARKLDRKHDDMTEDKIYLTAACDIIQKLHMEDWPLLACWDGTELKSIFALCMDKKARTADQAKVRLSRMPPYETALKLAGVLQVDEGPKWYRYDDGAWSPWNKEEDSSDVSDESDESDESDESDESVVESYDEPQGAGSRAPVAVPTNEPEPSPGAKGE
;
A
#
# COMPACT_ATOMS: atom_id res chain seq x y z
N MET A 1 -1.62 2.30 -10.38
CA MET A 1 -1.98 1.62 -9.12
C MET A 1 -0.77 1.57 -8.22
N THR A 2 -0.94 1.72 -6.91
CA THR A 2 0.11 1.39 -5.93
C THR A 2 -0.34 0.19 -5.13
N TRP A 3 0.58 -0.76 -4.91
CA TRP A 3 0.34 -1.97 -4.13
C TRP A 3 1.20 -1.96 -2.87
N VAL A 4 0.62 -2.36 -1.75
CA VAL A 4 1.31 -2.51 -0.46
C VAL A 4 1.21 -3.96 -0.03
N LEU A 5 2.33 -4.53 0.39
CA LEU A 5 2.37 -5.77 1.15
C LEU A 5 2.52 -5.41 2.63
N GLY A 6 1.62 -5.88 3.48
CA GLY A 6 1.68 -5.57 4.91
C GLY A 6 0.82 -6.46 5.79
N TRP A 7 0.88 -6.22 7.09
CA TRP A 7 -0.02 -6.85 8.06
C TRP A 7 -1.03 -5.83 8.58
N PRO A 8 -2.30 -6.22 8.75
CA PRO A 8 -3.28 -5.38 9.41
C PRO A 8 -2.92 -5.26 10.89
N PHE A 9 -3.24 -4.11 11.46
CA PHE A 9 -3.15 -3.86 12.89
C PHE A 9 -4.57 -3.76 13.44
N GLU A 10 -5.01 -4.79 14.14
CA GLU A 10 -6.37 -4.86 14.67
C GLU A 10 -6.49 -4.14 16.02
N LEU A 11 -7.66 -3.58 16.30
CA LEU A 11 -7.91 -2.85 17.55
C LEU A 11 -7.69 -3.74 18.78
N GLU A 12 -8.14 -4.98 18.73
CA GLU A 12 -7.94 -5.96 19.81
C GLU A 12 -6.46 -6.17 20.12
N CYS A 13 -5.64 -6.35 19.08
CA CYS A 13 -4.19 -6.46 19.20
C CYS A 13 -3.59 -5.20 19.85
N ALA A 14 -4.05 -4.01 19.45
CA ALA A 14 -3.59 -2.75 20.01
C ALA A 14 -3.91 -2.63 21.52
N LEU A 15 -5.12 -3.03 21.93
CA LEU A 15 -5.55 -3.03 23.33
C LEU A 15 -4.73 -4.02 24.17
N GLU A 16 -4.50 -5.23 23.67
CA GLU A 16 -3.67 -6.23 24.35
C GLU A 16 -2.22 -5.77 24.49
N TYR A 17 -1.64 -5.25 23.40
CA TYR A 17 -0.29 -4.70 23.41
C TYR A 17 -0.17 -3.55 24.40
N ALA A 18 -1.09 -2.58 24.36
CA ALA A 18 -1.07 -1.43 25.25
C ALA A 18 -1.16 -1.82 26.72
N LYS A 19 -2.02 -2.80 27.05
CA LYS A 19 -2.14 -3.36 28.40
C LYS A 19 -0.86 -4.06 28.86
N ALA A 20 -0.28 -4.92 28.01
CA ALA A 20 0.97 -5.62 28.32
C ALA A 20 2.14 -4.64 28.55
N ARG A 21 2.14 -3.53 27.81
CA ARG A 21 3.17 -2.48 27.86
C ARG A 21 2.87 -1.36 28.85
N LYS A 22 1.71 -1.41 29.54
CA LYS A 22 1.24 -0.40 30.50
C LYS A 22 1.21 1.02 29.91
N LEU A 23 0.82 1.13 28.64
CA LEU A 23 0.74 2.42 27.92
C LEU A 23 -0.44 3.26 28.42
N ASP A 24 -1.41 2.60 29.03
CA ASP A 24 -2.64 3.17 29.59
C ASP A 24 -2.44 4.08 30.80
N ARG A 25 -1.36 3.87 31.54
CA ARG A 25 -1.09 4.61 32.79
C ARG A 25 -0.56 6.02 32.57
N LYS A 26 -0.32 6.41 31.32
CA LYS A 26 0.27 7.71 31.00
C LYS A 26 -0.77 8.83 30.94
N HIS A 27 -2.06 8.53 30.77
CA HIS A 27 -3.09 9.54 30.55
C HIS A 27 -4.43 9.14 31.19
N ASP A 28 -5.01 10.05 31.99
CA ASP A 28 -6.28 9.84 32.70
C ASP A 28 -7.54 9.82 31.79
N ASP A 29 -7.38 10.14 30.49
CA ASP A 29 -8.48 10.17 29.50
C ASP A 29 -8.06 9.56 28.15
N MET A 30 -7.95 8.24 28.15
CA MET A 30 -7.44 7.50 27.01
C MET A 30 -8.58 6.75 26.29
N THR A 31 -8.99 7.27 25.13
CA THR A 31 -9.97 6.65 24.24
C THR A 31 -9.35 5.47 23.47
N GLU A 32 -10.17 4.60 22.89
CA GLU A 32 -9.70 3.48 22.06
C GLU A 32 -8.79 3.95 20.91
N ASP A 33 -9.16 5.03 20.20
CA ASP A 33 -8.33 5.63 19.15
C ASP A 33 -6.95 6.08 19.67
N LYS A 34 -6.91 6.70 20.87
CA LYS A 34 -5.65 7.12 21.48
C LYS A 34 -4.82 5.91 21.87
N ILE A 35 -5.43 4.84 22.40
CA ILE A 35 -4.72 3.58 22.70
C ILE A 35 -4.14 3.01 21.42
N TYR A 36 -4.95 2.93 20.37
CA TYR A 36 -4.60 2.37 19.09
C TYR A 36 -3.39 3.08 18.47
N LEU A 37 -3.45 4.42 18.38
CA LEU A 37 -2.34 5.24 17.87
C LEU A 37 -1.11 5.16 18.77
N THR A 38 -1.28 5.12 20.10
CA THR A 38 -0.16 5.03 21.05
C THR A 38 0.55 3.68 20.94
N ALA A 39 -0.21 2.59 20.79
CA ALA A 39 0.33 1.25 20.58
C ALA A 39 1.11 1.19 19.26
N ALA A 40 0.53 1.67 18.16
CA ALA A 40 1.21 1.70 16.87
C ALA A 40 2.53 2.51 16.95
N CYS A 41 2.51 3.69 17.56
CA CYS A 41 3.70 4.51 17.75
C CYS A 41 4.78 3.82 18.59
N ASP A 42 4.41 3.16 19.70
CA ASP A 42 5.38 2.42 20.52
C ASP A 42 5.98 1.24 19.74
N ILE A 43 5.19 0.52 18.93
CA ILE A 43 5.69 -0.56 18.07
C ILE A 43 6.70 -0.02 17.06
N ILE A 44 6.37 1.05 16.32
CA ILE A 44 7.26 1.66 15.33
C ILE A 44 8.60 2.04 15.96
N GLN A 45 8.56 2.71 17.12
CA GLN A 45 9.77 3.14 17.82
C GLN A 45 10.58 1.97 18.38
N LYS A 46 9.92 0.92 18.89
CA LYS A 46 10.60 -0.24 19.48
C LYS A 46 11.24 -1.15 18.45
N LEU A 47 10.67 -1.20 17.26
CA LEU A 47 11.15 -2.04 16.17
C LEU A 47 12.00 -1.29 15.15
N HIS A 48 12.24 0.01 15.36
CA HIS A 48 12.99 0.88 14.43
C HIS A 48 12.40 0.83 13.01
N MET A 49 11.09 1.03 12.93
CA MET A 49 10.32 0.96 11.68
C MET A 49 10.00 2.34 11.09
N GLU A 50 10.81 3.37 11.39
CA GLU A 50 10.53 4.76 10.98
C GLU A 50 10.47 4.94 9.45
N ASP A 51 11.17 4.09 8.69
CA ASP A 51 11.18 4.10 7.22
C ASP A 51 9.99 3.34 6.59
N TRP A 52 9.20 2.61 7.38
CA TRP A 52 8.07 1.79 6.90
C TRP A 52 6.74 2.36 7.40
N PRO A 53 5.88 2.84 6.48
CA PRO A 53 4.71 3.61 6.88
C PRO A 53 3.63 2.74 7.51
N LEU A 54 2.94 3.31 8.50
CA LEU A 54 1.63 2.87 8.93
C LEU A 54 0.58 3.53 8.04
N LEU A 55 -0.27 2.74 7.38
CA LEU A 55 -1.22 3.23 6.39
C LEU A 55 -2.66 2.95 6.84
N ALA A 56 -3.56 3.91 6.66
CA ALA A 56 -4.99 3.70 6.93
C ALA A 56 -5.64 2.85 5.83
N CYS A 57 -6.45 1.88 6.22
CA CYS A 57 -7.06 0.87 5.36
C CYS A 57 -8.53 0.70 5.67
N TRP A 58 -9.37 0.61 4.65
CA TRP A 58 -10.75 0.15 4.79
C TRP A 58 -10.80 -1.35 4.56
N ASP A 59 -11.31 -2.08 5.55
CA ASP A 59 -11.69 -3.48 5.43
C ASP A 59 -13.22 -3.55 5.54
N GLY A 60 -13.89 -3.49 4.40
CA GLY A 60 -15.34 -3.26 4.36
C GLY A 60 -15.70 -1.89 4.93
N THR A 61 -16.40 -1.88 6.08
CA THR A 61 -16.81 -0.65 6.79
C THR A 61 -15.87 -0.28 7.94
N GLU A 62 -14.86 -1.10 8.23
CA GLU A 62 -13.96 -0.88 9.36
C GLU A 62 -12.68 -0.18 8.90
N LEU A 63 -12.33 0.91 9.59
CA LEU A 63 -11.05 1.59 9.38
C LEU A 63 -9.98 0.91 10.25
N LYS A 64 -8.98 0.35 9.60
CA LYS A 64 -7.83 -0.31 10.21
C LYS A 64 -6.54 0.39 9.78
N SER A 65 -5.42 0.02 10.39
CA SER A 65 -4.10 0.39 9.90
C SER A 65 -3.34 -0.82 9.38
N ILE A 66 -2.40 -0.59 8.46
CA ILE A 66 -1.51 -1.59 7.91
C ILE A 66 -0.08 -1.18 8.22
N PHE A 67 0.71 -2.08 8.81
CA PHE A 67 2.16 -1.95 8.80
C PHE A 67 2.69 -2.35 7.42
N ALA A 68 3.02 -1.35 6.60
CA ALA A 68 3.46 -1.58 5.22
C ALA A 68 4.91 -2.07 5.19
N LEU A 69 5.10 -3.32 4.79
CA LEU A 69 6.43 -3.94 4.70
C LEU A 69 7.09 -3.68 3.35
N CYS A 70 6.31 -3.59 2.28
CA CYS A 70 6.83 -3.33 0.93
C CYS A 70 5.80 -2.58 0.10
N MET A 71 6.26 -1.61 -0.69
CA MET A 71 5.44 -0.87 -1.65
C MET A 71 5.91 -1.11 -3.08
N ASP A 72 5.01 -1.54 -3.96
CA ASP A 72 5.21 -1.56 -5.40
C ASP A 72 4.38 -0.51 -6.12
N LYS A 73 5.06 0.58 -6.49
CA LYS A 73 4.49 1.69 -7.27
C LYS A 73 4.46 1.43 -8.78
N LYS A 74 5.06 0.34 -9.26
CA LYS A 74 5.19 0.03 -10.69
C LYS A 74 4.18 -0.99 -11.19
N ALA A 75 3.66 -1.83 -10.29
CA ALA A 75 2.70 -2.86 -10.64
C ALA A 75 1.36 -2.25 -11.05
N ARG A 76 0.79 -2.75 -12.15
CA ARG A 76 -0.56 -2.36 -12.58
C ARG A 76 -1.64 -3.28 -12.02
N THR A 77 -1.30 -4.56 -11.80
CA THR A 77 -2.20 -5.59 -11.26
C THR A 77 -1.58 -6.29 -10.05
N ALA A 78 -2.39 -7.03 -9.29
CA ALA A 78 -1.93 -7.81 -8.14
C ALA A 78 -0.85 -8.83 -8.55
N ASP A 79 -1.06 -9.54 -9.65
CA ASP A 79 -0.11 -10.55 -10.15
C ASP A 79 1.22 -9.96 -10.61
N GLN A 80 1.24 -8.67 -10.95
CA GLN A 80 2.46 -7.94 -11.29
C GLN A 80 3.18 -7.38 -10.05
N ALA A 81 2.52 -7.30 -8.90
CA ALA A 81 3.11 -6.80 -7.67
C ALA A 81 4.20 -7.75 -7.19
N LYS A 82 5.40 -7.21 -6.95
CA LYS A 82 6.56 -8.02 -6.56
C LYS A 82 7.11 -7.57 -5.22
N VAL A 83 7.40 -8.55 -4.38
CA VAL A 83 8.15 -8.32 -3.14
C VAL A 83 9.60 -7.97 -3.50
N ARG A 84 10.02 -6.77 -3.12
CA ARG A 84 11.42 -6.33 -3.29
C ARG A 84 12.10 -6.42 -1.94
N LEU A 85 12.85 -7.50 -1.72
CA LEU A 85 13.53 -7.76 -0.44
C LEU A 85 14.43 -6.59 0.00
N SER A 86 15.04 -5.86 -0.94
CA SER A 86 15.84 -4.66 -0.65
C SER A 86 15.05 -3.46 -0.12
N ARG A 87 13.72 -3.52 -0.14
CA ARG A 87 12.79 -2.50 0.37
C ARG A 87 11.97 -2.99 1.55
N MET A 88 12.16 -4.24 1.96
CA MET A 88 11.53 -4.79 3.15
C MET A 88 12.30 -4.39 4.41
N PRO A 89 11.63 -4.36 5.57
CA PRO A 89 12.34 -4.30 6.83
C PRO A 89 13.27 -5.52 6.97
N PRO A 90 14.35 -5.41 7.77
CA PRO A 90 15.19 -6.55 8.10
C PRO A 90 14.34 -7.73 8.56
N TYR A 91 14.73 -8.95 8.16
CA TYR A 91 13.95 -10.15 8.44
C TYR A 91 13.61 -10.32 9.93
N GLU A 92 14.58 -10.07 10.81
CA GLU A 92 14.36 -10.10 12.26
C GLU A 92 13.33 -9.07 12.74
N THR A 93 13.30 -7.88 12.15
CA THR A 93 12.31 -6.84 12.45
C THR A 93 10.93 -7.28 11.98
N ALA A 94 10.82 -7.84 10.77
CA ALA A 94 9.56 -8.37 10.26
C ALA A 94 9.02 -9.52 11.13
N LEU A 95 9.89 -10.43 11.59
CA LEU A 95 9.51 -11.50 12.52
C LEU A 95 9.04 -10.98 13.87
N LYS A 96 9.74 -9.99 14.44
CA LYS A 96 9.34 -9.35 15.70
C LYS A 96 7.98 -8.67 15.55
N LEU A 97 7.76 -7.97 14.43
CA LEU A 97 6.47 -7.35 14.14
C LEU A 97 5.38 -8.41 14.04
N ALA A 98 5.58 -9.49 13.29
CA ALA A 98 4.61 -10.58 13.19
C ALA A 98 4.24 -11.16 14.57
N GLY A 99 5.24 -11.37 15.43
CA GLY A 99 5.02 -11.83 16.80
C GLY A 99 4.27 -10.83 17.69
N VAL A 100 4.52 -9.53 17.52
CA VAL A 100 3.78 -8.46 18.23
C VAL A 100 2.33 -8.39 17.77
N LEU A 101 2.10 -8.51 16.47
CA LEU A 101 0.77 -8.47 15.86
C LEU A 101 -0.03 -9.77 16.08
N GLN A 102 0.62 -10.83 16.59
CA GLN A 102 0.03 -12.16 16.76
C GLN A 102 -0.58 -12.70 15.46
N VAL A 103 0.05 -12.41 14.33
CA VAL A 103 -0.42 -12.85 13.00
C VAL A 103 0.14 -14.23 12.68
N ASP A 104 -0.77 -15.20 12.50
CA ASP A 104 -0.42 -16.54 12.01
C ASP A 104 -0.24 -16.56 10.49
N GLU A 105 -0.93 -15.66 9.79
CA GLU A 105 -0.88 -15.54 8.33
C GLU A 105 0.25 -14.61 7.87
N GLY A 106 0.79 -14.91 6.69
CA GLY A 106 1.74 -14.03 6.00
C GLY A 106 1.12 -12.67 5.64
N PRO A 107 1.95 -11.68 5.30
CA PRO A 107 1.45 -10.35 4.95
C PRO A 107 0.64 -10.41 3.66
N LYS A 108 -0.39 -9.57 3.58
CA LYS A 108 -1.37 -9.54 2.48
C LYS A 108 -1.11 -8.37 1.55
N TRP A 109 -1.57 -8.49 0.31
CA TRP A 109 -1.55 -7.38 -0.65
C TRP A 109 -2.76 -6.47 -0.43
N TYR A 110 -2.51 -5.17 -0.54
CA TYR A 110 -3.49 -4.10 -0.46
C TYR A 110 -3.33 -3.21 -1.69
N ARG A 111 -4.46 -2.79 -2.24
CA ARG A 111 -4.50 -1.83 -3.35
C ARG A 111 -4.97 -0.47 -2.82
N TYR A 112 -4.49 0.59 -3.46
CA TYR A 112 -4.96 1.95 -3.17
C TYR A 112 -6.10 2.33 -4.12
N ASP A 113 -7.31 2.46 -3.59
CA ASP A 113 -8.51 2.86 -4.33
C ASP A 113 -9.15 4.07 -3.65
N ASP A 114 -9.61 5.05 -4.43
CA ASP A 114 -10.50 6.14 -3.97
C ASP A 114 -10.05 6.86 -2.68
N GLY A 115 -8.75 7.00 -2.47
CA GLY A 115 -8.19 7.73 -1.33
C GLY A 115 -7.74 6.86 -0.14
N ALA A 116 -7.94 5.55 -0.20
CA ALA A 116 -7.62 4.65 0.91
C ALA A 116 -7.06 3.30 0.45
N TRP A 117 -6.48 2.55 1.38
CA TRP A 117 -6.02 1.18 1.13
C TRP A 117 -7.15 0.19 1.39
N SER A 118 -7.23 -0.86 0.58
CA SER A 118 -8.20 -1.95 0.75
C SER A 118 -7.52 -3.30 0.55
N PRO A 119 -7.88 -4.35 1.32
CA PRO A 119 -7.36 -5.70 1.11
C PRO A 119 -7.63 -6.16 -0.32
N TRP A 120 -6.63 -6.74 -0.97
CA TRP A 120 -6.84 -7.45 -2.22
C TRP A 120 -7.27 -8.87 -1.91
N ASN A 121 -8.58 -9.08 -1.93
CA ASN A 121 -9.16 -10.40 -2.03
C ASN A 121 -9.13 -10.71 -3.52
N LYS A 122 -8.36 -11.74 -3.92
CA LYS A 122 -8.36 -12.22 -5.30
C LYS A 122 -9.82 -12.48 -5.64
N GLU A 123 -10.41 -11.64 -6.48
CA GLU A 123 -11.80 -11.78 -6.90
C GLU A 123 -11.92 -13.23 -7.41
N GLU A 124 -12.65 -14.07 -6.66
CA GLU A 124 -13.17 -15.29 -7.24
C GLU A 124 -14.00 -14.80 -8.41
N ASP A 125 -13.66 -15.25 -9.63
CA ASP A 125 -14.42 -14.95 -10.84
C ASP A 125 -15.89 -15.26 -10.56
N SER A 126 -16.65 -14.26 -10.14
CA SER A 126 -18.10 -14.29 -10.05
C SER A 126 -18.65 -14.12 -11.47
N SER A 127 -18.19 -14.97 -12.39
CA SER A 127 -18.88 -15.24 -13.64
C SER A 127 -19.89 -16.36 -13.39
N ASP A 128 -20.84 -16.09 -12.50
CA ASP A 128 -22.12 -16.79 -12.49
C ASP A 128 -23.22 -15.72 -12.44
N VAL A 129 -23.18 -14.86 -13.46
CA VAL A 129 -24.42 -14.25 -13.94
C VAL A 129 -25.14 -15.35 -14.70
N SER A 130 -25.87 -16.19 -13.98
CA SER A 130 -26.98 -16.94 -14.55
C SER A 130 -28.01 -15.90 -15.01
N ASP A 131 -27.81 -15.39 -16.24
CA ASP A 131 -28.73 -14.56 -16.98
C ASP A 131 -29.87 -15.46 -17.46
N GLU A 132 -30.76 -15.81 -16.55
CA GLU A 132 -32.07 -16.37 -16.88
C GLU A 132 -33.02 -15.21 -17.23
N SER A 133 -32.65 -14.40 -18.23
CA SER A 133 -33.56 -13.42 -18.81
C SER A 133 -34.41 -14.11 -19.87
N ASP A 134 -35.55 -14.57 -19.37
CA ASP A 134 -36.78 -14.95 -20.08
C ASP A 134 -36.97 -14.17 -21.38
N GLU A 135 -37.14 -14.96 -22.43
CA GLU A 135 -37.40 -14.59 -23.81
C GLU A 135 -38.44 -13.46 -24.00
N SER A 136 -38.07 -12.46 -24.80
CA SER A 136 -39.03 -11.65 -25.55
C SER A 136 -38.43 -11.31 -26.92
N ASP A 137 -38.82 -12.16 -27.87
CA ASP A 137 -38.89 -11.93 -29.31
C ASP A 137 -39.43 -10.53 -29.62
N GLU A 138 -38.86 -9.85 -30.62
CA GLU A 138 -39.54 -8.94 -31.56
C GLU A 138 -38.48 -8.25 -32.45
N SER A 139 -38.40 -8.72 -33.70
CA SER A 139 -38.24 -7.93 -34.95
C SER A 139 -36.87 -7.32 -35.35
N ASP A 140 -36.20 -8.05 -36.25
CA ASP A 140 -35.71 -7.68 -37.60
C ASP A 140 -35.51 -6.18 -37.96
N GLU A 141 -34.33 -5.84 -38.50
CA GLU A 141 -34.16 -5.35 -39.89
C GLU A 141 -32.69 -4.91 -40.14
N SER A 142 -32.18 -5.36 -41.28
CA SER A 142 -30.85 -5.18 -41.90
C SER A 142 -30.35 -3.73 -42.04
N ASP A 143 -29.02 -3.52 -42.08
CA ASP A 143 -28.32 -3.07 -43.33
C ASP A 143 -26.78 -3.08 -43.17
N GLU A 144 -26.11 -3.45 -44.26
CA GLU A 144 -24.68 -3.59 -44.42
C GLU A 144 -24.02 -2.26 -44.81
N SER A 145 -22.74 -2.05 -44.48
CA SER A 145 -21.69 -1.76 -45.49
C SER A 145 -20.39 -1.14 -44.92
N VAL A 146 -19.29 -1.81 -45.28
CA VAL A 146 -18.07 -1.28 -45.92
C VAL A 146 -17.08 -0.44 -45.09
N VAL A 147 -15.94 -1.12 -44.85
CA VAL A 147 -14.55 -0.66 -44.73
C VAL A 147 -14.16 0.60 -45.52
N GLU A 148 -13.44 1.53 -44.88
CA GLU A 148 -12.27 2.17 -45.51
C GLU A 148 -11.28 2.74 -44.47
N SER A 149 -10.08 3.00 -44.96
CA SER A 149 -8.79 2.87 -44.29
C SER A 149 -7.93 4.13 -44.41
N TYR A 150 -6.89 4.24 -43.55
CA TYR A 150 -5.76 5.20 -43.56
C TYR A 150 -6.11 6.66 -43.18
N ASP A 151 -5.25 7.47 -42.56
CA ASP A 151 -3.78 7.50 -42.56
C ASP A 151 -3.21 8.21 -41.30
N GLU A 152 -2.02 7.81 -40.91
CA GLU A 152 -1.17 8.47 -39.91
C GLU A 152 -0.48 9.69 -40.57
N PRO A 153 -0.10 10.74 -39.83
CA PRO A 153 1.31 11.08 -39.96
C PRO A 153 2.02 11.44 -38.65
N GLN A 154 3.23 10.90 -38.60
CA GLN A 154 4.30 11.15 -37.67
C GLN A 154 4.68 12.64 -37.57
N GLY A 155 4.72 13.16 -36.35
CA GLY A 155 5.38 14.40 -35.99
C GLY A 155 6.63 14.13 -35.16
N ALA A 156 7.77 13.91 -35.81
CA ALA A 156 9.08 13.85 -35.19
C ALA A 156 9.58 15.27 -34.84
N GLY A 157 10.03 15.46 -33.60
CA GLY A 157 10.65 16.71 -33.15
C GLY A 157 11.55 16.50 -31.93
N SER A 158 12.77 16.01 -32.17
CA SER A 158 13.85 15.91 -31.18
C SER A 158 14.40 17.29 -30.79
N ARG A 159 14.65 17.55 -29.48
CA ARG A 159 16.01 17.71 -28.89
C ARG A 159 16.03 18.31 -27.46
N ALA A 160 16.73 17.56 -26.59
CA ALA A 160 17.62 17.91 -25.48
C ALA A 160 17.12 18.71 -24.26
N PRO A 161 17.27 18.17 -23.02
CA PRO A 161 17.46 18.99 -21.83
C PRO A 161 18.92 19.45 -21.72
N VAL A 162 19.09 20.74 -21.47
CA VAL A 162 20.34 21.47 -21.22
C VAL A 162 20.96 21.06 -19.87
N ALA A 163 22.28 21.12 -19.84
CA ALA A 163 23.19 20.67 -18.79
C ALA A 163 22.94 21.26 -17.39
N VAL A 164 23.23 20.40 -16.40
CA VAL A 164 23.45 20.70 -14.99
C VAL A 164 24.80 21.41 -14.82
N PRO A 165 24.90 22.53 -14.08
CA PRO A 165 26.15 22.93 -13.46
C PRO A 165 26.30 22.26 -12.10
N THR A 166 27.32 21.41 -12.01
CA THR A 166 27.90 20.86 -10.79
C THR A 166 28.49 22.00 -9.97
N ASN A 167 27.98 22.26 -8.77
CA ASN A 167 28.73 23.04 -7.77
C ASN A 167 29.52 22.05 -6.91
N GLU A 168 30.83 22.07 -7.10
CA GLU A 168 31.80 21.47 -6.18
C GLU A 168 31.69 22.14 -4.80
N PRO A 169 31.66 21.37 -3.69
CA PRO A 169 31.90 21.93 -2.37
C PRO A 169 33.41 22.13 -2.16
N GLU A 170 33.82 23.38 -1.89
CA GLU A 170 35.17 23.70 -1.43
C GLU A 170 35.50 22.97 -0.11
N PRO A 171 36.76 22.53 0.08
CA PRO A 171 37.20 21.91 1.32
C PRO A 171 37.47 22.93 2.43
N SER A 172 36.79 22.76 3.57
CA SER A 172 37.08 23.47 4.82
C SER A 172 38.51 23.20 5.31
N PRO A 173 39.32 24.24 5.64
CA PRO A 173 40.59 24.03 6.31
C PRO A 173 40.39 23.94 7.83
N GLY A 174 40.67 22.74 8.36
CA GLY A 174 41.59 22.51 9.47
C GLY A 174 41.31 23.19 10.81
N ALA A 175 40.82 22.40 11.75
CA ALA A 175 40.99 22.63 13.18
C ALA A 175 42.48 22.66 13.58
N LYS A 176 42.88 23.72 14.28
CA LYS A 176 43.91 23.73 15.33
C LYS A 176 43.17 24.24 16.57
N GLY A 177 43.10 23.52 17.70
CA GLY A 177 44.21 22.86 18.37
C GLY A 177 44.81 23.85 19.35
N GLU A 178 44.14 24.02 20.50
CA GLU A 178 44.67 24.21 21.87
C GLU A 178 43.51 24.39 22.86
#